data_AF-A0A6G8PXF4-F1
#
_entry.id   AF-A0A6G8PXF4-F1
#
_cell.length_a   1.000
_cell.length_b   1.000
_cell.length_c   1.000
_cell.angle_alpha   90.00
_cell.angle_beta   90.00
_cell.angle_gamma   90.00
#
_symmetry.space_group_name_H-M   'P 1'
#
loop_
_entity.id
_entity.type
_entity.pdbx_description
1 polymer ?
#
loop_
_entity_poly.entity_id
_entity_poly.type
_entity_poly.pdbx_seq_one_letter_code
_entity_poly.pdbx_strand_id
1 'polypeptide(L)'
;MLRASKMYPGRVLVGVNLGRVGFMSGMRPEEIESGVDKILDGGLHVQDYRMLETRISGESEPRLAVNDSVLLKKLPHQIASVEVSVAGEDLVSYQCDGLVAATPLGSTAYALSAGGPLISGDVPCYVLVPIAPHSLISRPLVLGEDQVVELTVTERPALVSVDGGDPVEVPEGGA
;
A
#
# COMPACT_ATOMS: atom_id res chain seq x y z
N MET A 1 10.98 -4.80 -8.67
CA MET A 1 10.38 -3.50 -9.03
C MET A 1 10.45 -2.48 -7.90
N LEU A 2 9.83 -2.74 -6.74
CA LEU A 2 9.70 -1.78 -5.63
C LEU A 2 10.99 -1.04 -5.26
N ARG A 3 12.08 -1.78 -5.07
CA ARG A 3 13.39 -1.19 -4.77
C ARG A 3 13.91 -0.28 -5.91
N ALA A 4 13.69 -0.66 -7.16
CA ALA A 4 14.08 0.14 -8.31
C ALA A 4 13.22 1.43 -8.42
N SER A 5 11.91 1.34 -8.15
CA SER A 5 11.01 2.50 -8.07
C SER A 5 11.47 3.53 -7.03
N LYS A 6 11.96 3.07 -5.88
CA LYS A 6 12.53 3.93 -4.84
C LYS A 6 13.88 4.54 -5.22
N MET A 7 14.74 3.78 -5.91
CA MET A 7 16.08 4.25 -6.32
C MET A 7 16.06 5.20 -7.52
N TYR A 8 15.06 5.07 -8.41
CA TYR A 8 14.98 5.82 -9.66
C TYR A 8 13.60 6.49 -9.83
N PRO A 9 13.24 7.43 -8.94
CA PRO A 9 11.96 8.13 -9.05
C PRO A 9 11.87 8.91 -10.36
N GLY A 10 10.68 8.93 -10.98
CA GLY A 10 10.42 9.62 -12.25
C GLY A 10 11.08 9.00 -13.47
N ARG A 11 11.67 7.79 -13.36
CA ARG A 11 12.20 7.03 -14.49
C ARG A 11 11.23 5.94 -14.89
N VAL A 12 11.19 5.66 -16.20
CA VAL A 12 10.51 4.47 -16.71
C VAL A 12 11.31 3.24 -16.28
N LEU A 13 10.62 2.27 -15.69
CA LEU A 13 11.21 1.02 -15.24
C LEU A 13 10.67 -0.13 -16.08
N VAL A 14 11.58 -0.92 -16.64
CA VAL A 14 11.25 -2.15 -17.36
C VAL A 14 11.72 -3.32 -16.50
N GLY A 15 10.76 -4.11 -16.04
CA GLY A 15 11.01 -5.23 -15.14
C GLY A 15 11.10 -6.54 -15.91
N VAL A 16 12.23 -7.25 -15.75
CA VAL A 16 12.37 -8.64 -16.19
C VAL A 16 12.03 -9.56 -15.01
N ASN A 17 11.10 -10.48 -15.23
CA ASN A 17 10.72 -11.47 -14.25
C ASN A 17 11.68 -12.67 -14.28
N LEU A 18 12.51 -12.82 -13.24
CA LEU A 18 13.47 -13.93 -13.12
C LEU A 18 12.92 -15.12 -12.31
N GLY A 19 11.61 -15.17 -12.02
CA GLY A 19 11.03 -16.17 -11.13
C GLY A 19 9.52 -16.37 -11.33
N ARG A 20 8.75 -16.30 -10.24
CA ARG A 20 7.28 -16.45 -10.30
C ARG A 20 6.63 -15.21 -10.90
N VAL A 21 5.49 -15.39 -11.58
CA VAL A 21 4.68 -14.30 -12.15
C VAL A 21 4.43 -13.22 -11.09
N GLY A 22 4.91 -12.00 -11.36
CA GLY A 22 4.70 -10.82 -10.52
C GLY A 22 3.92 -9.77 -11.31
N PHE A 23 3.03 -9.05 -10.62
CA PHE A 23 2.09 -8.10 -11.24
C PHE A 23 2.79 -6.91 -11.94
N MET A 24 4.02 -6.58 -11.54
CA MET A 24 4.78 -5.42 -12.07
C MET A 24 5.82 -5.79 -13.15
N SER A 25 6.05 -7.07 -13.46
CA SER A 25 7.08 -7.49 -14.42
C SER A 25 6.47 -8.30 -15.54
N GLY A 26 6.35 -7.68 -16.72
CA GLY A 26 5.72 -8.27 -17.90
C GLY A 26 6.67 -9.05 -18.82
N MET A 27 7.99 -8.87 -18.70
CA MET A 27 8.98 -9.46 -19.61
C MET A 27 9.68 -10.64 -18.96
N ARG A 28 9.77 -11.77 -19.65
CA ARG A 28 10.57 -12.92 -19.22
C ARG A 28 12.01 -12.82 -19.71
N PRO A 29 12.97 -13.57 -19.13
CA PRO A 29 14.37 -13.47 -19.50
C PRO A 29 14.62 -13.78 -20.99
N GLU A 30 13.87 -14.74 -21.54
CA GLU A 30 13.90 -15.09 -22.96
C GLU A 30 13.37 -13.99 -23.90
N GLU A 31 12.63 -13.00 -23.36
CA GLU A 31 12.03 -11.92 -24.15
C GLU A 31 12.88 -10.64 -24.15
N ILE A 32 14.01 -10.61 -23.42
CA ILE A 32 14.82 -9.40 -23.22
C ILE A 32 15.24 -8.77 -24.56
N GLU A 33 15.84 -9.55 -25.46
CA GLU A 33 16.34 -9.02 -26.74
C GLU A 33 15.19 -8.40 -27.55
N SER A 34 14.13 -9.17 -27.79
CA SER A 34 12.94 -8.69 -28.51
C SER A 34 12.23 -7.52 -27.82
N GLY A 35 12.31 -7.45 -26.49
CA GLY A 35 11.75 -6.40 -25.68
C GLY A 35 12.53 -5.10 -25.81
N VAL A 36 13.86 -5.17 -25.78
CA VAL A 36 14.73 -4.01 -26.01
C VAL A 36 14.54 -3.46 -27.42
N ASP A 37 14.50 -4.32 -28.45
CA ASP A 37 14.26 -3.89 -29.83
C ASP A 37 12.94 -3.11 -29.95
N LYS A 38 11.85 -3.65 -29.40
CA LYS A 38 10.54 -2.96 -29.36
C LYS A 38 10.61 -1.60 -28.68
N ILE A 39 11.40 -1.47 -27.60
CA ILE A 39 11.56 -0.20 -26.88
C ILE A 39 12.32 0.81 -27.75
N LEU A 40 13.39 0.38 -28.41
CA LEU A 40 14.19 1.23 -29.31
C LEU A 40 13.39 1.69 -30.54
N ASP A 41 12.49 0.85 -31.02
CA ASP A 41 11.57 1.14 -32.14
C ASP A 41 10.36 2.01 -31.73
N GLY A 42 10.28 2.45 -30.47
CA GLY A 42 9.22 3.32 -29.97
C GLY A 42 7.92 2.61 -29.56
N GLY A 43 7.91 1.27 -29.52
CA GLY A 43 6.78 0.44 -29.09
C GLY A 43 6.59 0.34 -27.57
N LEU A 44 7.14 1.29 -26.80
CA LEU A 44 7.05 1.31 -25.34
C LEU A 44 5.72 1.93 -24.90
N HIS A 45 4.91 1.14 -24.20
CA HIS A 45 3.76 1.65 -23.46
C HIS A 45 4.15 1.91 -22.01
N VAL A 46 4.07 3.16 -21.58
CA VAL A 46 4.34 3.58 -20.20
C VAL A 46 3.01 3.70 -19.47
N GLN A 47 2.90 3.02 -18.34
CA GLN A 47 1.79 3.17 -17.41
C GLN A 47 2.28 3.97 -16.20
N ASP A 48 1.61 5.08 -15.93
CA ASP A 48 1.80 5.80 -14.67
C ASP A 48 1.23 4.97 -13.52
N TYR A 49 1.92 4.99 -12.38
CA TYR A 49 1.44 4.37 -11.15
C TYR A 49 1.34 5.41 -10.04
N ARG A 50 0.43 5.16 -9.10
CA ARG A 50 0.26 6.00 -7.91
C ARG A 50 1.14 5.49 -6.78
N MET A 51 1.65 6.42 -5.98
CA MET A 51 2.29 6.12 -4.70
C MET A 51 1.41 6.65 -3.57
N LEU A 52 1.39 5.93 -2.46
CA LEU A 52 0.70 6.35 -1.25
C LEU A 52 1.66 7.17 -0.40
N GLU A 53 1.28 8.41 -0.07
CA GLU A 53 1.98 9.21 0.93
C GLU A 53 1.45 8.86 2.33
N THR A 54 2.34 8.51 3.25
CA THR A 54 2.02 8.22 4.65
C THR A 54 2.74 9.22 5.55
N ARG A 55 1.96 9.95 6.34
CA ARG A 55 2.47 10.82 7.41
C ARG A 55 2.22 10.11 8.73
N ILE A 56 3.22 10.14 9.61
CA ILE A 56 3.20 9.43 10.88
C ILE A 56 3.51 10.44 11.97
N SER A 57 2.70 10.48 13.02
CA SER A 57 2.91 11.34 14.16
C SER A 57 4.32 11.15 14.76
N GLY A 58 5.07 12.25 14.86
CA GLY A 58 6.45 12.25 15.37
C GLY A 58 7.53 12.11 14.30
N GLU A 59 7.17 11.79 13.05
CA GLU A 59 8.07 11.87 11.89
C GLU A 59 7.93 13.22 11.20
N SER A 60 9.04 13.82 10.78
CA SER A 60 9.03 15.14 10.10
C SER A 60 8.74 15.03 8.61
N GLU A 61 9.14 13.91 7.98
CA GLU A 61 9.04 13.70 6.55
C GLU A 61 8.04 12.58 6.25
N PRO A 62 7.21 12.72 5.21
CA PRO A 62 6.33 11.64 4.79
C PRO A 62 7.14 10.46 4.22
N ARG A 63 6.55 9.28 4.32
CA ARG A 63 7.04 8.06 3.68
C ARG A 63 6.19 7.76 2.45
N LEU A 64 6.84 7.29 1.38
CA LEU A 64 6.14 6.92 0.15
C LEU A 64 6.09 5.39 -0.01
N ALA A 65 4.89 4.87 -0.25
CA ALA A 65 4.63 3.47 -0.53
C ALA A 65 4.29 3.26 -2.00
N VAL A 66 4.87 2.24 -2.62
CA VAL A 66 4.43 1.78 -3.96
C VAL A 66 3.27 0.80 -3.83
N ASN A 67 3.30 -0.06 -2.82
CA ASN A 67 2.24 -1.01 -2.54
C ASN A 67 1.36 -0.52 -1.40
N ASP A 68 1.89 -0.48 -0.19
CA ASP A 68 1.06 -0.36 1.01
C ASP A 68 1.76 0.28 2.20
N SER A 69 0.94 0.91 3.04
CA SER A 69 1.26 1.36 4.38
C SER A 69 0.38 0.59 5.35
N VAL A 70 1.00 -0.07 6.32
CA VAL A 70 0.34 -1.06 7.17
C VAL A 70 0.49 -0.65 8.63
N LEU A 71 -0.64 -0.37 9.27
CA LEU A 71 -0.73 -0.21 10.71
C LEU A 71 -1.00 -1.58 11.34
N LEU A 72 -0.21 -1.99 12.32
CA LEU A 72 -0.30 -3.28 13.01
C LEU A 72 -0.32 -3.08 14.52
N LYS A 73 -0.97 -4.00 15.23
CA LYS A 73 -0.78 -4.15 16.68
C LYS A 73 0.71 -4.30 17.03
N LYS A 74 1.15 -3.68 18.13
CA LYS A 74 2.55 -3.74 18.57
C LYS A 74 2.96 -5.10 19.14
N LEU A 75 2.09 -5.74 19.91
CA LEU A 75 2.37 -7.05 20.51
C LEU A 75 1.38 -8.12 20.03
N PRO A 76 1.79 -9.39 19.90
CA PRO A 76 0.93 -10.44 19.33
C PRO A 76 -0.39 -10.68 20.07
N HIS A 77 -0.39 -10.51 21.40
CA HIS A 77 -1.55 -10.72 22.28
C HIS A 77 -2.48 -9.50 22.39
N GLN A 78 -2.17 -8.41 21.70
CA GLN A 78 -2.97 -7.19 21.69
C GLN A 78 -3.92 -7.17 20.50
N ILE A 79 -4.83 -6.19 20.52
CA ILE A 79 -5.68 -5.79 19.40
C ILE A 79 -5.35 -4.32 19.16
N ALA A 80 -5.26 -3.92 17.88
CA ALA A 80 -5.16 -2.52 17.50
C ALA A 80 -6.57 -1.91 17.52
N SER A 81 -6.74 -0.83 18.27
CA SER A 81 -7.95 -0.01 18.32
C SER A 81 -7.68 1.27 17.56
N VAL A 82 -8.32 1.43 16.40
CA VAL A 82 -8.04 2.51 15.44
C VAL A 82 -9.32 3.17 15.00
N GLU A 83 -9.40 4.49 15.15
CA GLU A 83 -10.45 5.32 14.57
C GLU A 83 -10.04 5.75 13.16
N VAL A 84 -10.98 5.68 12.23
CA VAL A 84 -10.78 6.02 10.82
C VAL A 84 -11.66 7.20 10.47
N SER A 85 -11.03 8.29 10.05
CA SER A 85 -11.71 9.42 9.42
C SER A 85 -11.31 9.52 7.95
N VAL A 86 -12.25 9.99 7.12
CA VAL A 86 -12.05 10.18 5.68
C VAL A 86 -12.47 11.59 5.34
N ALA A 87 -11.57 12.36 4.74
CA ALA A 87 -11.79 13.76 4.40
C ALA A 87 -12.27 14.62 5.60
N GLY A 88 -11.81 14.29 6.81
CA GLY A 88 -12.15 15.00 8.04
C GLY A 88 -13.46 14.57 8.71
N GLU A 89 -14.16 13.56 8.18
CA GLU A 89 -15.35 13.00 8.79
C GLU A 89 -15.07 11.64 9.42
N ASP A 90 -15.47 11.45 10.69
CA ASP A 90 -15.35 10.17 11.39
C ASP A 90 -16.24 9.13 10.71
N LEU A 91 -15.64 8.00 10.30
CA LEU A 91 -16.33 6.98 9.53
C LEU A 91 -16.60 5.73 10.38
N VAL A 92 -15.54 5.15 10.96
CA VAL A 92 -15.62 3.85 11.63
C VAL A 92 -14.44 3.65 12.58
N SER A 93 -14.65 2.88 13.64
CA SER A 93 -13.58 2.41 14.52
C SER A 93 -13.37 0.90 14.31
N TYR A 94 -12.12 0.48 14.17
CA TYR A 94 -11.73 -0.92 14.04
C TYR A 94 -11.02 -1.42 15.30
N GLN A 95 -11.42 -2.63 15.72
CA GLN A 95 -10.63 -3.48 16.60
C GLN A 95 -10.15 -4.67 15.77
N CYS A 96 -8.85 -4.75 15.50
CA CYS A 96 -8.29 -5.68 14.52
C CYS A 96 -6.79 -5.97 14.77
N ASP A 97 -6.20 -6.84 13.96
CA ASP A 97 -4.74 -7.03 13.97
C ASP A 97 -4.01 -5.84 13.34
N GLY A 98 -4.71 -5.07 12.49
CA GLY A 98 -4.18 -3.91 11.80
C GLY A 98 -5.03 -3.46 10.62
N LEU A 99 -4.56 -2.42 9.92
CA LEU A 99 -5.17 -1.86 8.72
C LEU A 99 -4.12 -1.73 7.62
N VAL A 100 -4.46 -2.16 6.40
CA VAL A 100 -3.64 -1.99 5.20
C VAL A 100 -4.22 -0.87 4.36
N ALA A 101 -3.52 0.25 4.21
CA ALA A 101 -3.80 1.24 3.19
C ALA A 101 -2.93 0.94 1.96
N ALA A 102 -3.53 0.68 0.82
CA ALA A 102 -2.82 0.21 -0.38
C ALA A 102 -3.15 1.04 -1.63
N THR A 103 -2.16 1.14 -2.51
CA THR A 103 -2.31 1.61 -3.89
C THR A 103 -3.03 0.56 -4.74
N PRO A 104 -3.47 0.89 -5.97
CA PRO A 104 -4.00 -0.10 -6.91
C PRO A 104 -3.02 -1.24 -7.20
N LEU A 105 -1.72 -0.95 -7.27
CA LEU A 105 -0.69 -1.99 -7.43
C LEU A 105 -0.57 -2.86 -6.17
N GLY A 106 -0.59 -2.22 -5.00
CA GLY A 106 -0.55 -2.87 -3.69
C GLY A 106 -1.80 -3.69 -3.36
N SER A 107 -2.90 -3.47 -4.07
CA SER A 107 -4.12 -4.26 -3.93
C SER A 107 -3.88 -5.76 -4.17
N THR A 108 -2.84 -6.10 -4.92
CA THR A 108 -2.44 -7.48 -5.22
C THR A 108 -1.46 -8.09 -4.19
N ALA A 109 -1.00 -7.27 -3.23
CA ALA A 109 -0.01 -7.64 -2.21
C ALA A 109 -0.68 -7.99 -0.87
N TYR A 110 -0.36 -7.28 0.22
CA TYR A 110 -0.91 -7.62 1.54
C TYR A 110 -2.42 -7.37 1.61
N ALA A 111 -2.89 -6.31 0.95
CA ALA A 111 -4.31 -6.02 0.84
C ALA A 111 -5.12 -7.21 0.29
N LEU A 112 -4.63 -7.90 -0.76
CA LEU A 112 -5.26 -9.11 -1.29
C LEU A 112 -5.36 -10.22 -0.22
N SER A 113 -4.25 -10.44 0.49
CA SER A 113 -4.18 -11.49 1.52
C SER A 113 -5.08 -11.19 2.72
N ALA A 114 -5.32 -9.91 3.01
CA ALA A 114 -6.25 -9.44 4.04
C ALA A 114 -7.72 -9.46 3.59
N GLY A 115 -8.03 -9.90 2.36
CA GLY A 115 -9.40 -9.97 1.83
C GLY A 115 -9.85 -8.72 1.07
N GLY A 116 -8.91 -7.86 0.67
CA GLY A 116 -9.13 -6.72 -0.20
C GLY A 116 -9.43 -7.10 -1.66
N PRO A 117 -10.00 -6.17 -2.45
CA PRO A 117 -10.28 -6.38 -3.86
C PRO A 117 -9.00 -6.35 -4.73
N LEU A 118 -9.08 -7.01 -5.89
CA LEU A 118 -8.15 -6.78 -7.00
C LEU A 118 -8.55 -5.50 -7.74
N ILE A 119 -7.61 -4.58 -7.90
CA ILE A 119 -7.79 -3.29 -8.55
C ILE A 119 -6.80 -3.21 -9.70
N SER A 120 -7.26 -2.70 -10.85
CA SER A 120 -6.36 -2.46 -11.99
C SER A 120 -5.40 -1.31 -11.67
N GLY A 121 -4.14 -1.45 -12.08
CA GLY A 121 -3.05 -0.54 -11.67
C GLY A 121 -3.22 0.92 -12.09
N ASP A 122 -4.04 1.19 -13.11
CA ASP A 122 -4.37 2.50 -13.66
C ASP A 122 -5.57 3.18 -13.00
N VAL A 123 -6.30 2.50 -12.12
CA VAL A 123 -7.49 3.08 -11.48
C VAL A 123 -7.07 4.14 -10.45
N PRO A 124 -7.59 5.39 -10.51
CA PRO A 124 -7.22 6.46 -9.60
C PRO A 124 -7.92 6.31 -8.23
N CYS A 125 -7.48 5.33 -7.44
CA CYS A 125 -8.04 5.06 -6.12
C CYS A 125 -7.01 4.49 -5.14
N TYR A 126 -7.39 4.46 -3.87
CA TYR A 126 -6.71 3.70 -2.82
C TYR A 126 -7.69 2.72 -2.18
N VAL A 127 -7.17 1.77 -1.41
CA VAL A 127 -8.00 0.83 -0.65
C VAL A 127 -7.52 0.69 0.79
N LEU A 128 -8.44 0.75 1.74
CA LEU A 128 -8.20 0.47 3.15
C LEU A 128 -8.81 -0.88 3.50
N VAL A 129 -8.01 -1.81 4.03
CA VAL A 129 -8.42 -3.19 4.33
C VAL A 129 -8.10 -3.53 5.79
N PRO A 130 -9.09 -3.86 6.63
CA PRO A 130 -8.83 -4.34 7.99
C PRO A 130 -8.30 -5.79 7.99
N ILE A 131 -7.33 -6.07 8.85
CA ILE A 131 -6.71 -7.39 9.03
C ILE A 131 -7.38 -8.09 10.21
N ALA A 132 -8.03 -9.23 9.96
CA ALA A 132 -8.71 -10.04 10.97
C ALA A 132 -9.56 -9.21 11.98
N PRO A 133 -10.49 -8.36 11.51
CA PRO A 133 -11.25 -7.48 12.38
C PRO A 133 -12.23 -8.25 13.28
N HIS A 134 -12.33 -7.81 14.53
CA HIS A 134 -13.28 -8.28 15.53
C HIS A 134 -14.67 -7.63 15.33
N SER A 135 -15.19 -7.67 14.10
CA SER A 135 -16.52 -7.19 13.74
C SER A 135 -17.22 -8.20 12.85
N LEU A 136 -18.53 -8.40 13.05
CA LEU A 136 -19.36 -9.28 12.21
C LEU A 136 -19.45 -8.79 10.77
N ILE A 137 -19.31 -7.48 10.55
CA ILE A 137 -19.32 -6.87 9.23
C ILE A 137 -18.16 -5.89 9.18
N SER A 138 -17.17 -6.23 8.36
CA SER A 138 -16.09 -5.35 7.97
C SER A 138 -15.90 -5.52 6.47
N ARG A 139 -15.72 -4.41 5.75
CA ARG A 139 -15.49 -4.43 4.31
C ARG A 139 -14.29 -3.54 4.00
N PRO A 140 -13.48 -3.91 2.99
CA PRO A 140 -12.54 -2.99 2.38
C PRO A 140 -13.25 -1.69 1.94
N LEU A 141 -12.59 -0.56 2.14
CA LEU A 141 -13.03 0.74 1.67
C LEU A 141 -12.21 1.14 0.45
N VAL A 142 -12.85 1.32 -0.70
CA VAL A 142 -12.20 1.90 -1.88
C VAL A 142 -12.45 3.40 -1.87
N LEU A 143 -11.37 4.16 -1.98
CA LEU A 143 -11.34 5.60 -1.75
C LEU A 143 -10.81 6.31 -2.99
N GLY A 144 -11.36 7.49 -3.31
CA GLY A 144 -10.87 8.31 -4.42
C GLY A 144 -9.45 8.82 -4.18
N GLU A 145 -8.71 9.11 -5.26
CA GLU A 145 -7.30 9.53 -5.15
C GLU A 145 -7.07 10.85 -4.37
N ASP A 146 -8.10 11.69 -4.25
CA ASP A 146 -8.05 12.96 -3.52
C ASP A 146 -8.49 12.85 -2.05
N GLN A 147 -8.95 11.68 -1.60
CA GLN A 147 -9.43 11.50 -0.23
C GLN A 147 -8.28 11.19 0.73
N VAL A 148 -8.12 12.01 1.76
CA VAL A 148 -7.18 11.76 2.85
C VAL A 148 -7.86 10.89 3.91
N VAL A 149 -7.16 9.82 4.31
CA VAL A 149 -7.57 8.95 5.42
C VAL A 149 -6.66 9.23 6.61
N GLU A 150 -7.25 9.44 7.77
CA GLU A 150 -6.55 9.52 9.04
C GLU A 150 -6.85 8.29 9.88
N LEU A 151 -5.81 7.71 10.49
CA LEU A 151 -5.88 6.48 11.29
C LEU A 151 -5.39 6.78 12.70
N THR A 152 -6.31 7.11 13.62
CA THR A 152 -5.94 7.49 14.99
C THR A 152 -5.91 6.27 15.90
N VAL A 153 -4.77 6.03 16.56
CA VAL A 153 -4.58 4.94 17.52
C VAL A 153 -5.15 5.32 18.87
N THR A 154 -6.12 4.59 19.43
CA THR A 154 -6.89 5.08 20.58
C THR A 154 -6.63 4.41 21.93
N GLU A 155 -6.03 3.22 21.98
CA GLU A 155 -5.86 2.49 23.25
C GLU A 155 -4.43 2.06 23.57
N ARG A 156 -3.69 1.56 22.58
CA ARG A 156 -2.34 1.01 22.77
C ARG A 156 -1.48 1.37 21.58
N PRO A 157 -0.17 1.60 21.79
CA PRO A 157 0.72 1.89 20.67
C PRO A 157 0.65 0.83 19.56
N ALA A 158 0.70 1.31 18.33
CA ALA A 158 0.72 0.50 17.12
C ALA A 158 2.07 0.63 16.40
N LEU A 159 2.26 -0.15 15.35
CA LEU A 159 3.43 -0.09 14.47
C LEU A 159 2.96 0.25 13.05
N VAL A 160 3.65 1.14 12.36
CA VAL A 160 3.42 1.43 10.95
C VAL A 160 4.62 0.97 10.13
N SER A 161 4.38 0.13 9.13
CA SER A 161 5.38 -0.32 8.15
C SER A 161 4.98 0.12 6.75
N VAL A 162 5.93 0.65 5.97
CA VAL A 162 5.71 1.14 4.61
C VAL A 162 6.48 0.28 3.62
N ASP A 163 5.77 -0.34 2.67
CA ASP A 163 6.25 -1.39 1.74
C ASP A 163 7.09 -2.49 2.44
N GLY A 164 6.68 -2.90 3.65
CA GLY A 164 7.40 -3.92 4.44
C GLY A 164 8.77 -3.48 4.96
N GLY A 165 9.05 -2.17 5.01
CA GLY A 165 10.23 -1.63 5.67
C GLY A 165 10.18 -1.71 7.21
N ASP A 166 11.25 -1.27 7.86
CA ASP A 166 11.34 -1.28 9.32
C ASP A 166 10.17 -0.48 9.95
N PRO A 167 9.44 -1.08 10.90
CA PRO A 167 8.26 -0.44 11.47
C PRO A 167 8.63 0.71 12.39
N VAL A 168 7.80 1.74 12.38
CA VAL A 168 7.84 2.89 13.31
C VAL A 168 6.71 2.75 14.32
N GLU A 169 6.98 3.07 15.57
CA GLU A 169 5.96 3.05 16.61
C GLU A 169 5.10 4.31 16.58
N VAL A 170 3.79 4.13 16.66
CA VAL A 170 2.79 5.19 16.81
C VAL A 170 2.20 5.07 18.22
N PRO A 171 2.36 6.08 19.08
CA PRO A 171 1.81 6.04 20.43
C PRO A 171 0.28 6.11 20.42
N GLU A 172 -0.34 5.83 21.57
CA GLU A 172 -1.75 6.16 21.80
C GLU A 172 -1.98 7.67 21.59
N GLY A 173 -3.07 8.00 20.89
CA GLY A 173 -3.40 9.35 20.42
C GLY A 173 -2.63 9.80 19.17
N GLY A 174 -1.68 9.00 18.68
CA GLY A 174 -0.99 9.25 17.42
C GLY A 174 -1.83 8.84 16.20
N ALA A 175 -1.60 9.54 15.09
CA ALA A 175 -2.15 9.25 13.77
C ALA A 175 -1.04 9.07 12.72
#